data_AF-A0A914ILI6-F1
#
_entry.id   AF-A0A914ILI6-F1
#
_cell.length_a   1.000
_cell.length_b   1.000
_cell.length_c   1.000
_cell.angle_alpha   90.00
_cell.angle_beta   90.00
_cell.angle_gamma   90.00
#
_symmetry.space_group_name_H-M   'P 1'
#
loop_
_entity.id
_entity.type
_entity.pdbx_description
1 polymer ?
#
loop_
_entity_poly.entity_id
_entity_poly.type
_entity_poly.pdbx_seq_one_letter_code
_entity_poly.pdbx_strand_id
1 'polypeptide(L)'
;MAAIYHALNGNAFYVDPGTLAFSVTIFCSEALVCIAIIVARRKIAGGELGGPVALKWATATFFCFLWLFYIGISALESYCVIAGF
;
A
#
# COMPACT_ATOMS: atom_id res chain seq x y z
N MET A 1 -10.30 12.79 18.35
CA MET A 1 -10.81 13.45 19.58
C MET A 1 -10.20 12.91 20.88
N ALA A 2 -9.67 11.68 20.93
CA ALA A 2 -9.05 11.13 22.16
C ALA A 2 -7.78 11.90 22.61
N ALA A 3 -6.92 12.32 21.69
CA ALA A 3 -5.73 13.13 22.00
C ALA A 3 -6.07 14.49 22.66
N ILE A 4 -7.15 15.14 22.20
CA ILE A 4 -7.61 16.43 22.76
C ILE A 4 -8.19 16.23 24.16
N TYR A 5 -8.98 15.18 24.38
CA TYR A 5 -9.53 14.85 25.70
C TYR A 5 -8.44 14.59 26.75
N HIS A 6 -7.39 13.85 26.39
CA HIS A 6 -6.25 13.61 27.29
C HIS A 6 -5.42 14.88 27.54
N ALA A 7 -5.23 15.73 26.52
CA ALA A 7 -4.57 17.03 26.67
C ALA A 7 -5.34 17.99 27.59
N LEU A 8 -6.67 17.97 27.54
CA LEU A 8 -7.53 18.78 28.42
C LEU A 8 -7.56 18.26 29.86
N ASN A 9 -7.39 16.95 30.07
CA ASN A 9 -7.37 16.31 31.39
C ASN A 9 -5.96 16.18 32.00
N GLY A 10 -4.93 16.77 31.38
CA GLY A 10 -3.55 16.75 31.89
C GLY A 10 -2.87 15.37 31.86
N ASN A 11 -3.42 14.40 31.14
CA ASN A 11 -2.89 13.05 31.03
C ASN A 11 -2.10 12.88 29.72
N ALA A 12 -0.96 12.20 29.77
CA ALA A 12 -0.23 11.83 28.56
C ALA A 12 -1.08 10.89 27.69
N PHE A 13 -1.19 11.19 26.40
CA PHE A 13 -1.88 10.34 25.44
C PHE A 13 -0.95 9.22 24.97
N TYR A 14 -0.97 8.10 25.69
CA TYR A 14 -0.26 6.88 25.30
C TYR A 14 -1.20 6.04 24.45
N VAL A 15 -0.87 5.86 23.17
CA VAL A 15 -1.57 4.95 22.27
C VAL A 15 -0.52 4.05 21.67
N ASP A 16 -0.70 2.75 21.85
CA ASP A 16 0.14 1.77 21.19
C ASP A 16 0.05 1.98 19.68
N PRO A 17 1.18 2.16 18.98
CA PRO A 17 1.17 2.25 17.54
C PRO A 17 0.60 0.94 17.00
N GLY A 18 -0.63 1.01 16.49
CA GLY A 18 -1.26 -0.13 15.83
C GLY A 18 -0.64 -0.39 14.46
N THR A 19 -1.11 -1.44 13.81
CA THR A 19 -0.67 -1.92 12.47
C THR A 19 -0.95 -0.94 11.31
N LEU A 20 -1.53 0.23 11.63
CA LEU A 20 -1.95 1.24 10.67
C LEU A 20 -0.76 1.86 9.93
N ALA A 21 0.31 2.22 10.65
CA ALA A 21 1.49 2.82 10.05
C ALA A 21 2.16 1.85 9.05
N PHE A 22 2.33 0.60 9.48
CA PHE A 22 2.85 -0.48 8.65
C PHE A 22 2.04 -0.68 7.37
N SER A 23 0.72 -0.88 7.48
CA SER A 23 -0.15 -1.10 6.31
C SER A 23 -0.15 0.09 5.34
N VAL A 24 -0.16 1.32 5.86
CA VAL A 24 -0.14 2.54 5.02
C VAL A 24 1.17 2.67 4.25
N THR A 25 2.32 2.34 4.86
CA THR A 25 3.61 2.42 4.16
C THR A 25 3.71 1.44 3.00
N ILE A 26 3.23 0.19 3.18
CA ILE A 26 3.21 -0.82 2.12
C ILE A 26 2.28 -0.36 1.00
N PHE A 27 1.07 0.08 1.33
CA PHE A 27 0.11 0.59 0.35
C PHE A 27 0.71 1.73 -0.49
N CYS A 28 1.37 2.71 0.14
CA CYS A 28 2.02 3.81 -0.56
C CYS A 28 3.17 3.33 -1.46
N SER A 29 3.97 2.36 -1.01
CA SER A 29 5.07 1.80 -1.81
C SER A 29 4.56 1.07 -3.05
N GLU A 30 3.49 0.27 -2.92
CA GLU A 30 2.87 -0.43 -4.04
C GLU A 30 2.18 0.53 -4.99
N ALA A 31 1.55 1.59 -4.49
CA ALA A 31 0.95 2.64 -5.31
C ALA A 31 2.02 3.33 -6.18
N LEU A 32 3.19 3.64 -5.62
CA LEU A 32 4.31 4.19 -6.40
C LEU A 32 4.78 3.24 -7.49
N VAL A 33 4.91 1.95 -7.19
CA VAL A 33 5.27 0.93 -8.19
C VAL A 33 4.20 0.83 -9.29
N CYS A 34 2.92 0.83 -8.92
CA CYS A 34 1.80 0.82 -9.86
C CYS A 34 1.84 2.03 -10.80
N ILE A 35 2.01 3.23 -10.24
CA ILE A 35 2.09 4.47 -11.01
C ILE A 35 3.30 4.45 -11.95
N ALA A 36 4.47 4.02 -11.46
CA ALA A 36 5.68 3.92 -12.28
C ALA A 36 5.47 2.98 -13.48
N ILE A 37 4.83 1.83 -13.28
CA ILE A 37 4.50 0.89 -14.36
C ILE A 37 3.50 1.49 -15.34
N ILE A 38 2.46 2.18 -14.87
CA ILE A 38 1.47 2.84 -15.74
C ILE A 38 2.14 3.93 -16.59
N VAL A 39 3.02 4.74 -16.00
CA VAL A 39 3.76 5.80 -16.69
C VAL A 39 4.75 5.21 -17.71
N ALA A 40 5.50 4.18 -17.33
CA ALA A 40 6.40 3.47 -18.24
C ALA A 40 5.62 2.86 -19.42
N ARG A 41 4.48 2.22 -19.14
CA ARG A 41 3.60 1.65 -20.17
C ARG A 41 3.06 2.71 -21.12
N ARG A 42 2.72 3.91 -20.60
CA ARG A 42 2.29 5.05 -21.44
C ARG A 42 3.37 5.50 -22.43
N LYS A 43 4.64 5.46 -22.02
CA LYS A 43 5.78 5.82 -22.88
C LYS A 43 6.10 4.75 -23.92
N ILE A 44 6.05 3.46 -23.54
CA ILE A 44 6.44 2.34 -24.40
C ILE A 44 5.34 1.99 -25.42
N ALA A 45 4.08 1.99 -24.99
CA ALA A 45 2.97 1.50 -25.81
C ALA A 45 2.27 2.59 -26.64
N GLY A 46 2.83 3.80 -26.71
CA GLY A 46 2.36 4.86 -27.61
C GLY A 46 0.89 5.24 -27.40
N GLY A 47 0.56 5.80 -26.24
CA GLY A 47 -0.53 6.78 -26.00
C GLY A 47 -2.00 6.52 -26.40
N GLU A 48 -2.34 5.65 -27.36
CA GLU A 48 -3.58 5.82 -28.16
C GLU A 48 -4.59 4.67 -28.00
N LEU A 49 -4.84 4.24 -26.76
CA LEU A 49 -5.93 3.33 -26.34
C LEU A 49 -5.75 1.81 -26.55
N GLY A 50 -4.61 1.30 -27.03
CA GLY A 50 -4.50 -0.15 -27.30
C GLY A 50 -3.09 -0.70 -27.27
N GLY A 51 -2.34 -0.46 -26.19
CA GLY A 51 -1.06 -1.15 -26.01
C GLY A 51 -1.21 -2.67 -26.16
N PRO A 52 -0.15 -3.40 -26.58
CA PRO A 52 -0.23 -4.81 -26.93
C PRO A 52 -0.99 -5.64 -25.87
N VAL A 53 -1.91 -6.50 -26.31
CA VAL A 53 -2.79 -7.28 -25.42
C VAL A 53 -1.99 -8.10 -24.38
N ALA A 54 -0.80 -8.57 -24.76
CA ALA A 54 0.12 -9.25 -23.85
C ALA A 54 0.60 -8.36 -22.69
N LEU A 55 0.97 -7.10 -22.95
CA LEU A 55 1.38 -6.16 -21.91
C LEU A 55 0.22 -5.79 -20.99
N LYS A 56 -1.00 -5.74 -21.52
CA LYS A 56 -2.22 -5.52 -20.72
C LYS A 56 -2.41 -6.64 -19.70
N TRP A 57 -2.36 -7.91 -20.13
CA TRP A 57 -2.50 -9.04 -19.22
C TRP A 57 -1.34 -9.13 -18.22
N ALA A 58 -0.10 -8.96 -18.66
CA ALA A 58 1.06 -8.99 -17.77
C ALA A 58 0.97 -7.95 -16.65
N THR A 59 0.61 -6.70 -16.98
CA THR A 59 0.47 -5.65 -15.97
C THR A 59 -0.75 -5.84 -15.06
N ALA A 60 -1.85 -6.40 -15.56
CA ALA A 60 -3.01 -6.76 -14.74
C ALA A 60 -2.68 -7.87 -13.75
N THR A 61 -2.02 -8.95 -14.18
CA THR A 61 -1.58 -10.04 -13.30
C THR A 61 -0.60 -9.53 -12.25
N PHE A 62 0.33 -8.65 -12.63
CA PHE A 62 1.27 -8.05 -11.69
C PHE A 62 0.57 -7.20 -10.61
N PHE A 63 -0.45 -6.42 -10.98
CA PHE A 63 -1.23 -5.65 -9.99
C PHE A 63 -2.08 -6.54 -9.08
N CYS A 64 -2.65 -7.63 -9.58
CA CYS A 64 -3.26 -8.65 -8.72
C CYS A 64 -2.26 -9.25 -7.74
N PHE A 65 -1.03 -9.54 -8.20
CA PHE A 65 0.03 -10.06 -7.33
C PHE A 65 0.42 -9.06 -6.24
N LEU A 66 0.60 -7.78 -6.58
CA LEU A 66 0.87 -6.73 -5.58
C LEU A 66 -0.26 -6.66 -4.54
N TRP A 67 -1.52 -6.70 -4.97
CA TRP A 67 -2.64 -6.70 -4.02
C TRP A 67 -2.62 -7.90 -3.06
N LEU A 68 -2.32 -9.10 -3.56
CA LEU A 68 -2.16 -10.29 -2.71
C LEU A 68 -0.95 -10.16 -1.78
N PHE A 69 0.13 -9.54 -2.25
CA PHE A 69 1.32 -9.28 -1.45
C PHE A 69 1.02 -8.32 -0.29
N TYR A 70 0.33 -7.20 -0.56
CA TYR A 70 -0.14 -6.28 0.48
C TYR A 70 -0.99 -6.98 1.53
N ILE A 71 -2.00 -7.76 1.13
CA ILE A 71 -2.83 -8.51 2.07
C ILE A 71 -1.99 -9.49 2.87
N GLY A 72 -1.10 -10.23 2.22
CA GLY A 72 -0.25 -11.23 2.87
C GLY A 72 0.66 -10.63 3.93
N ILE A 73 1.37 -9.56 3.60
CA ILE A 73 2.29 -8.90 4.54
C ILE A 73 1.52 -8.21 5.68
N SER A 74 0.39 -7.54 5.37
CA SER A 74 -0.44 -6.89 6.39
C SER A 74 -1.07 -7.91 7.36
N ALA A 75 -1.49 -9.07 6.83
CA ALA A 75 -1.98 -10.17 7.65
C ALA A 75 -0.86 -10.77 8.52
N LEU A 76 0.33 -11.03 7.97
CA LEU A 76 1.46 -11.58 8.71
C LEU A 76 1.86 -10.69 9.90
N GLU A 77 1.81 -9.37 9.72
CA GLU A 77 2.07 -8.42 10.81
C GLU A 77 0.91 -8.39 11.82
N SER A 78 -0.34 -8.39 11.37
CA SER A 78 -1.52 -8.44 12.27
C SER A 78 -1.65 -9.75 13.06
N TYR A 79 -1.16 -10.87 12.52
CA TYR A 79 -1.07 -12.15 13.23
C TYR A 79 0.20 -12.28 14.09
N CYS A 80 0.95 -11.19 14.28
CA CYS A 80 2.19 -11.13 15.06
C CYS A 80 3.28 -12.12 14.59
N VAL A 81 3.26 -12.53 13.33
CA VAL A 81 4.29 -13.42 12.75
C VAL A 81 5.54 -12.61 12.40
N ILE A 82 5.36 -11.37 11.97
CA ILE A 82 6.44 -10.42 11.64
C ILE A 82 6.24 -9.16 12.49
N ALA A 83 7.32 -8.63 13.05
CA ALA A 83 7.26 -7.35 13.75
C ALA A 83 7.24 -6.19 12.74
N GLY A 84 6.13 -5.45 12.70
CA GLY A 84 6.04 -4.14 12.07
C GLY A 84 6.82 -3.07 12.85
N PHE A 85 6.99 -1.90 12.25
CA PHE A 85 7.66 -0.74 12.84
C PHE A 85 6.67 0.37 13.20
#